data_AF-A0A7R9MNE2-F1
#
_entry.id   AF-A0A7R9MNE2-F1
#
_cell.length_a   1.000
_cell.length_b   1.000
_cell.length_c   1.000
_cell.angle_alpha   90.00
_cell.angle_beta   90.00
_cell.angle_gamma   90.00
#
_symmetry.space_group_name_H-M   'P 1'
#
loop_
_entity.id
_entity.type
_entity.pdbx_description
1 polymer ?
#
loop_
_entity_poly.entity_id
_entity_poly.type
_entity_poly.pdbx_seq_one_letter_code
_entity_poly.pdbx_strand_id
1 'polypeptide(L)'
;MAYAHELALRQYNLLLISRSQEKLEKLDPDIQVLVNNVGIAYPDGKPTLFGDMPNLDQFCTDMINVNIMSCTRLTALVLPAMVANGRGVIINVSSVAAITPMPLMSQYSATKSIHGLL
;
A
#
# COMPACT_ATOMS: atom_id res chain seq x y z
N MET A 1 4.01 1.50 13.44
CA MET A 1 3.88 0.41 14.44
C MET A 1 3.22 0.85 15.74
N ALA A 2 3.54 2.02 16.32
CA ALA A 2 2.89 2.50 17.56
C ALA A 2 1.36 2.68 17.45
N TYR A 3 0.85 3.24 16.34
CA TYR A 3 -0.59 3.48 16.14
C TYR A 3 -1.40 2.19 15.91
N ALA A 4 -0.84 1.23 15.16
CA ALA A 4 -1.43 -0.09 14.98
C ALA A 4 -1.60 -0.84 16.31
N HIS A 5 -0.59 -0.73 17.19
CA HIS A 5 -0.64 -1.27 18.55
C HIS A 5 -1.74 -0.60 19.40
N GLU A 6 -1.89 0.72 19.30
CA GLU A 6 -2.97 1.44 19.99
C GLU A 6 -4.37 1.01 19.53
N LEU A 7 -4.57 0.84 18.23
CA LEU A 7 -5.86 0.37 17.68
C LEU A 7 -6.18 -1.07 18.11
N ALA A 8 -5.17 -1.94 18.17
CA ALA A 8 -5.34 -3.29 18.69
C ALA A 8 -5.73 -3.29 20.18
N LEU A 9 -5.14 -2.41 21.00
CA LEU A 9 -5.51 -2.25 22.42
C LEU A 9 -6.96 -1.77 22.60
N ARG A 10 -7.50 -1.02 21.64
CA ARG A 10 -8.90 -0.57 21.60
C ARG A 10 -9.86 -1.63 21.03
N GLN A 11 -9.38 -2.85 20.81
CA GLN A 11 -10.13 -4.00 20.27
C GLN A 11 -10.68 -3.79 18.85
N TYR A 12 -10.00 -2.99 18.03
CA TYR A 12 -10.31 -2.97 16.59
C TYR A 12 -9.78 -4.23 15.91
N ASN A 13 -10.61 -4.81 15.03
CA ASN A 13 -10.18 -5.84 14.09
C ASN A 13 -9.24 -5.22 13.05
N LEU A 14 -7.96 -5.27 13.38
CA LEU A 14 -6.88 -4.71 12.57
C LEU A 14 -6.33 -5.75 11.62
N LEU A 15 -6.30 -5.39 10.34
CA LEU A 15 -5.66 -6.21 9.34
C LEU A 15 -4.44 -5.50 8.76
N LEU A 16 -3.28 -6.06 9.04
CA LEU A 16 -1.98 -5.62 8.54
C LEU A 16 -1.56 -6.59 7.43
N ILE A 17 -1.99 -6.35 6.18
CA ILE A 17 -1.70 -7.31 5.12
C ILE A 17 -0.33 -7.08 4.52
N SER A 18 0.57 -8.02 4.83
CA SER A 18 1.68 -8.41 3.97
C SER A 18 1.34 -9.78 3.34
N ARG A 19 0.87 -9.74 2.07
CA ARG A 19 0.90 -10.83 1.05
C ARG A 19 -0.27 -11.85 0.90
N SER A 20 -0.34 -12.29 -0.38
CA SER A 20 -1.05 -13.35 -1.14
C SER A 20 -2.57 -13.27 -1.33
N GLN A 21 -3.01 -13.48 -2.58
CA GLN A 21 -4.42 -13.43 -3.01
C GLN A 21 -5.33 -14.40 -2.25
N GLU A 22 -4.83 -15.60 -1.95
CA GLU A 22 -5.53 -16.60 -1.15
C GLU A 22 -5.87 -16.11 0.28
N LYS A 23 -5.01 -15.29 0.88
CA LYS A 23 -5.29 -14.68 2.19
C LYS A 23 -6.27 -13.52 2.08
N LEU A 24 -6.37 -12.88 0.90
CA LEU A 24 -7.35 -11.83 0.63
C LEU A 24 -8.78 -12.40 0.49
N GLU A 25 -8.89 -13.62 0.01
CA GLU A 25 -10.17 -14.33 -0.15
C GLU A 25 -10.73 -14.83 1.20
N LYS A 26 -9.88 -14.96 2.22
CA LYS A 26 -10.25 -15.41 3.57
C LYS A 26 -10.43 -14.23 4.54
N LEU A 27 -10.58 -13.02 4.03
CA LEU A 27 -10.69 -11.83 4.85
C LEU A 27 -12.01 -11.80 5.63
N ASP A 28 -11.90 -11.45 6.91
CA ASP A 28 -13.04 -11.33 7.79
C ASP A 28 -13.96 -10.18 7.30
N PRO A 29 -15.27 -10.42 7.14
CA PRO A 29 -16.20 -9.37 6.73
C PRO A 29 -16.30 -8.20 7.74
N ASP A 30 -15.82 -8.36 8.99
CA ASP A 30 -15.80 -7.31 10.01
C ASP A 30 -14.43 -6.61 10.16
N ILE A 31 -13.65 -6.51 9.07
CA ILE A 31 -12.45 -5.65 9.07
C ILE A 31 -12.87 -4.20 9.26
N GLN A 32 -12.40 -3.61 10.36
CA GLN A 32 -12.72 -2.22 10.71
C GLN A 32 -11.56 -1.27 10.38
N VAL A 33 -10.33 -1.78 10.27
CA VAL A 33 -9.16 -0.98 9.91
C VAL A 33 -8.31 -1.69 8.87
N LEU A 34 -8.12 -1.06 7.71
CA LEU A 34 -7.16 -1.46 6.69
C LEU A 34 -5.97 -0.50 6.68
N VAL A 35 -4.75 -1.02 6.79
CA VAL A 35 -3.52 -0.23 6.66
C VAL A 35 -2.72 -0.68 5.43
N ASN A 36 -2.78 0.09 4.36
CA ASN A 36 -2.01 -0.13 3.13
C ASN A 36 -0.57 0.39 3.32
N ASN A 37 0.25 -0.40 4.01
CA ASN A 37 1.66 -0.06 4.32
C ASN A 37 2.68 -0.70 3.38
N VAL A 38 2.33 -1.83 2.75
CA VAL A 38 3.30 -2.58 1.95
C VAL A 38 3.76 -1.74 0.76
N GLY A 39 5.06 -1.73 0.53
CA GLY A 39 5.65 -1.11 -0.65
C GLY A 39 7.06 -1.60 -0.90
N ILE A 40 7.49 -1.53 -2.16
CA ILE A 40 8.88 -1.68 -2.56
C ILE A 40 9.42 -0.35 -3.09
N ALA A 41 10.72 -0.18 -2.95
CA ALA A 41 11.49 0.95 -3.48
C ALA A 41 12.64 0.42 -4.34
N TYR A 42 13.62 1.28 -4.63
CA TYR A 42 14.81 0.91 -5.39
C TYR A 42 15.65 -0.14 -4.64
N PRO A 43 16.29 -1.08 -5.35
CA PRO A 43 17.20 -2.06 -4.75
C PRO A 43 18.27 -1.39 -3.90
N ASP A 44 18.61 -2.01 -2.75
CA ASP A 44 19.61 -1.51 -1.79
C ASP A 44 19.38 -0.07 -1.28
N GLY A 45 18.17 0.47 -1.47
CA GLY A 45 17.84 1.86 -1.12
C GLY A 45 18.55 2.90 -1.98
N LYS A 46 19.12 2.52 -3.13
CA LYS A 46 19.89 3.40 -3.99
C LYS A 46 19.06 3.81 -5.21
N PRO A 47 18.72 5.09 -5.37
CA PRO A 47 18.13 5.58 -6.61
C PRO A 47 19.07 5.33 -7.78
N THR A 48 18.53 4.83 -8.89
CA THR A 48 19.28 4.50 -10.09
C THR A 48 18.66 5.24 -11.27
N LEU A 49 19.49 5.66 -12.23
CA LEU A 49 19.00 6.19 -13.49
C LEU A 49 18.03 5.19 -14.13
N PHE A 50 16.91 5.69 -14.65
CA PHE A 50 15.84 4.85 -15.17
C PHE A 50 16.33 3.88 -16.26
N GLY A 51 17.18 4.37 -17.19
CA GLY A 51 17.75 3.54 -18.26
C GLY A 51 18.78 2.51 -17.79
N ASP A 52 19.34 2.68 -16.60
CA ASP A 52 20.39 1.81 -16.06
C ASP A 52 19.82 0.75 -15.09
N MET A 53 18.49 0.72 -14.90
CA MET A 53 17.84 -0.21 -13.99
C MET A 53 17.93 -1.65 -14.51
N PRO A 54 18.55 -2.59 -13.76
CA PRO A 54 18.55 -4.00 -14.14
C PRO A 54 17.12 -4.55 -14.14
N ASN A 55 16.78 -5.34 -15.17
CA ASN A 55 15.44 -5.92 -15.34
C ASN A 55 14.32 -4.88 -15.25
N LEU A 56 14.50 -3.72 -15.89
CA LEU A 56 13.62 -2.56 -15.80
C LEU A 56 12.13 -2.93 -15.87
N ASP A 57 11.69 -3.67 -16.89
CA ASP A 57 10.28 -4.05 -17.04
C ASP A 57 9.72 -4.80 -15.83
N GLN A 58 10.50 -5.74 -15.29
CA GLN A 58 10.12 -6.49 -14.09
C GLN A 58 10.08 -5.57 -12.87
N PHE A 59 11.07 -4.70 -12.69
CA PHE A 59 11.08 -3.70 -11.63
C PHE A 59 9.87 -2.76 -11.70
N CYS A 60 9.52 -2.27 -12.89
CA CYS A 60 8.33 -1.46 -13.13
C CYS A 60 7.07 -2.21 -12.70
N THR A 61 6.94 -3.44 -13.20
CA THR A 61 5.77 -4.31 -12.98
C THR A 61 5.59 -4.62 -11.50
N ASP A 62 6.67 -4.99 -10.81
CA ASP A 62 6.65 -5.28 -9.38
C ASP A 62 6.30 -4.04 -8.57
N MET A 63 6.87 -2.88 -8.92
CA MET A 63 6.61 -1.64 -8.18
C MET A 63 5.15 -1.20 -8.33
N ILE A 64 4.58 -1.30 -9.54
CA ILE A 64 3.16 -1.04 -9.78
C ILE A 64 2.29 -2.06 -9.04
N ASN A 65 2.58 -3.35 -9.15
CA ASN A 65 1.78 -4.39 -8.51
C ASN A 65 1.77 -4.24 -6.98
N VAL A 66 2.93 -3.97 -6.39
CA VAL A 66 3.06 -3.88 -4.94
C VAL A 66 2.59 -2.53 -4.41
N ASN A 67 3.01 -1.40 -4.98
CA ASN A 67 2.71 -0.08 -4.40
C ASN A 67 1.32 0.43 -4.78
N ILE A 68 0.81 0.05 -5.96
CA ILE A 68 -0.47 0.53 -6.50
C ILE A 68 -1.54 -0.55 -6.42
N MET A 69 -1.37 -1.65 -7.17
CA MET A 69 -2.44 -2.61 -7.37
C MET A 69 -2.90 -3.28 -6.08
N SER A 70 -1.97 -3.57 -5.17
CA SER A 70 -2.31 -4.15 -3.86
C SER A 70 -3.24 -3.22 -3.06
N CYS A 71 -2.89 -1.94 -2.92
CA CYS A 71 -3.66 -0.94 -2.21
C CYS A 71 -5.07 -0.78 -2.78
N THR A 72 -5.17 -0.66 -4.11
CA THR A 72 -6.46 -0.49 -4.80
C THR A 72 -7.35 -1.72 -4.65
N ARG A 73 -6.81 -2.93 -4.82
CA ARG A 73 -7.58 -4.17 -4.73
C ARG A 73 -8.06 -4.45 -3.31
N LEU A 74 -7.21 -4.21 -2.30
CA LEU A 74 -7.59 -4.39 -0.90
C LEU A 74 -8.69 -3.42 -0.49
N THR A 75 -8.53 -2.16 -0.87
CA THR A 75 -9.55 -1.13 -0.64
C THR A 75 -10.87 -1.52 -1.28
N ALA A 76 -10.86 -1.94 -2.55
CA ALA A 76 -12.07 -2.38 -3.25
C ALA A 76 -12.75 -3.60 -2.59
N LEU A 77 -11.97 -4.48 -1.95
CA LEU A 77 -12.50 -5.68 -1.28
C LEU A 77 -13.15 -5.36 0.05
N VAL A 78 -12.55 -4.51 0.89
CA VAL A 78 -13.07 -4.23 2.25
C VAL A 78 -14.08 -3.07 2.30
N LEU A 79 -13.97 -2.11 1.37
CA LEU A 79 -14.77 -0.89 1.39
C LEU A 79 -16.29 -1.15 1.35
N PRO A 80 -16.83 -2.08 0.53
CA PRO A 80 -18.27 -2.35 0.53
C PRO A 80 -18.82 -2.78 1.90
N ALA A 81 -18.09 -3.63 2.62
CA ALA A 81 -18.48 -4.08 3.96
C ALA A 81 -18.39 -2.94 4.99
N MET A 82 -17.32 -2.14 4.95
CA MET A 82 -17.18 -0.96 5.81
C MET A 82 -18.32 0.06 5.61
N VAL A 83 -18.72 0.29 4.36
CA VAL A 83 -19.86 1.15 4.01
C VAL A 83 -21.17 0.55 4.52
N ALA A 84 -21.42 -0.73 4.28
CA ALA A 84 -22.63 -1.42 4.73
C ALA A 84 -22.78 -1.41 6.27
N ASN A 85 -21.66 -1.54 6.99
CA ASN A 85 -21.62 -1.51 8.46
C ASN A 85 -21.59 -0.09 9.04
N GLY A 86 -21.50 0.95 8.21
CA GLY A 86 -21.39 2.34 8.65
C GLY A 86 -20.13 2.65 9.47
N ARG A 87 -19.11 1.79 9.42
CA ARG A 87 -17.87 1.91 10.18
C ARG A 87 -16.69 1.33 9.41
N GLY A 88 -15.56 2.03 9.45
CA GLY A 88 -14.31 1.57 8.85
C GLY A 88 -13.30 2.70 8.71
N VAL A 89 -12.02 2.34 8.73
CA VAL A 89 -10.91 3.28 8.51
C VAL A 89 -9.93 2.65 7.53
N ILE A 90 -9.56 3.40 6.49
CA ILE A 90 -8.52 3.03 5.54
C ILE A 90 -7.36 4.01 5.71
N ILE A 91 -6.15 3.48 5.90
CA ILE A 91 -4.93 4.25 6.08
C ILE A 91 -3.94 3.87 4.98
N ASN A 92 -3.69 4.80 4.06
CA ASN A 92 -2.71 4.62 2.98
C ASN A 92 -1.36 5.22 3.38
N VAL A 93 -0.30 4.40 3.39
CA VAL A 93 1.06 4.88 3.73
C VAL A 93 1.81 5.28 2.47
N SER A 94 1.81 6.58 2.20
CA SER A 94 2.54 7.21 1.10
C SER A 94 4.00 7.51 1.47
N SER A 95 4.64 8.41 0.73
CA SER A 95 6.01 8.88 0.93
C SER A 95 6.13 10.36 0.60
N VAL A 96 7.10 11.07 1.19
CA VAL A 96 7.44 12.45 0.80
C VAL A 96 7.84 12.55 -0.68
N ALA A 97 8.36 11.46 -1.26
CA ALA A 97 8.67 11.35 -2.68
C ALA A 97 7.43 11.49 -3.58
N ALA A 98 6.21 11.29 -3.06
CA ALA A 98 4.98 11.45 -3.80
C ALA A 98 4.68 12.91 -4.19
N ILE A 99 5.20 13.88 -3.44
CA ILE A 99 4.88 15.30 -3.56
C ILE A 99 6.10 16.20 -3.74
N THR A 100 7.30 15.64 -3.60
CA THR A 100 8.55 16.38 -3.73
C THR A 100 9.34 15.83 -4.91
N PRO A 101 9.92 16.68 -5.78
CA PRO A 101 10.83 16.21 -6.82
C PRO A 101 12.00 15.45 -6.20
N MET A 102 12.07 14.14 -6.48
CA MET A 102 13.16 13.26 -6.05
C MET A 102 13.87 12.72 -7.30
N PRO A 103 15.01 13.32 -7.69
CA PRO A 103 15.80 12.85 -8.84
C PRO A 103 16.09 11.35 -8.74
N LEU A 104 16.08 10.67 -9.88
CA LEU A 104 16.33 9.22 -9.99
C LEU A 104 15.26 8.33 -9.34
N MET A 105 14.21 8.90 -8.74
CA MET A 105 13.12 8.16 -8.09
C MET A 105 11.77 8.29 -8.80
N SER A 106 11.76 8.56 -10.10
CA SER A 106 10.55 8.90 -10.86
C SER A 106 9.45 7.85 -10.73
N GLN A 107 9.81 6.56 -10.86
CA GLN A 107 8.84 5.47 -10.77
C GLN A 107 8.27 5.30 -9.36
N TYR A 108 9.14 5.26 -8.35
CA TYR A 108 8.70 5.14 -6.96
C TYR A 108 7.79 6.31 -6.57
N SER A 109 8.20 7.53 -6.92
CA SER A 109 7.44 8.76 -6.68
C SER A 109 6.05 8.66 -7.30
N ALA A 110 5.98 8.29 -8.59
CA ALA A 110 4.70 8.09 -9.28
C ALA A 110 3.82 7.05 -8.57
N THR A 111 4.37 5.93 -8.13
CA THR A 111 3.59 4.89 -7.43
C THR A 111 3.09 5.30 -6.05
N LYS A 112 3.75 6.25 -5.38
CA LYS A 112 3.32 6.75 -4.07
C LYS A 112 2.34 7.93 -4.17
N SER A 113 2.35 8.67 -5.28
CA SER A 113 1.39 9.75 -5.54
C SER A 113 -0.07 9.26 -5.58
N ILE A 114 -0.33 8.02 -5.97
CA ILE A 114 -1.71 7.49 -6.01
C ILE A 114 -2.38 7.43 -4.64
N HIS A 115 -1.60 7.30 -3.55
CA HIS A 115 -2.15 7.24 -2.19
C HIS A 115 -2.76 8.56 -1.72
N GLY A 116 -2.51 9.68 -2.41
CA GLY A 116 -3.20 10.95 -2.15
C GLY A 116 -4.54 11.09 -2.86
N LEU A 117 -4.91 10.13 -3.72
CA LEU A 117 -6.13 10.14 -4.54
C LEU A 117 -7.18 9.12 -4.08
N LEU A 118 -6.85 8.28 -3.09
CA LEU A 118 -7.70 7.24 -2.49
C LEU A 118 -7.90 7.54 -1.01
#